data_AF-A0AAV1KWC6-F1
#
_entry.id   AF-A0AAV1KWC6-F1
#
_cell.length_a   1.000
_cell.length_b   1.000
_cell.length_c   1.000
_cell.angle_alpha   90.00
_cell.angle_beta   90.00
_cell.angle_gamma   90.00
#
_symmetry.space_group_name_H-M   'P 1'
#
loop_
_entity.id
_entity.type
_entity.pdbx_description
1 polymer ?
#
loop_
_entity_poly.entity_id
_entity_poly.type
_entity_poly.pdbx_seq_one_letter_code
_entity_poly.pdbx_strand_id
1 'polypeptide(L)'
;MILAETLLFSLSLIDSGAILFLLVYFIITLSDLECDYLNAQECCEKLNYWLLPKYIAHSFITFLLLLHGQLILFLLNLPMFIWLSFEYFTIPQGNFGVYDPVEIYNRGQIKKHLRDVMIYIGYYLLFFFIYLYCFILALLKGDPIQRGSEDHIVTEI
;
A
#
# COMPACT_ATOMS: atom_id res chain seq x y z
N MET A 1 4.80 16.15 19.85
CA MET A 1 5.21 15.93 18.45
C MET A 1 5.73 14.52 18.23
N ILE A 2 6.73 14.04 18.98
CA ILE A 2 7.28 12.67 18.84
C ILE A 2 6.21 11.56 18.92
N LEU A 3 5.31 11.60 19.93
CA LEU A 3 4.23 10.61 20.06
C LEU A 3 3.29 10.58 18.82
N ALA A 4 3.05 11.73 18.18
CA ALA A 4 2.21 11.79 16.99
C ALA A 4 2.91 11.17 15.77
N GLU A 5 4.22 11.38 15.62
CA GLU A 5 5.04 10.77 14.58
C GLU A 5 5.10 9.24 14.76
N THR A 6 5.34 8.77 15.98
CA THR A 6 5.36 7.33 16.30
C THR A 6 4.01 6.66 16.01
N LEU A 7 2.90 7.29 16.39
CA LEU A 7 1.55 6.78 16.11
C LEU A 7 1.26 6.75 14.60
N LEU A 8 1.64 7.79 13.85
CA LEU A 8 1.49 7.85 12.40
C LEU A 8 2.19 6.66 11.71
N PHE A 9 3.47 6.43 12.04
CA PHE A 9 4.23 5.34 11.44
C PHE A 9 3.74 3.95 11.90
N SER A 10 3.30 3.83 13.14
CA SER A 10 2.68 2.59 13.65
C SER A 10 1.39 2.26 12.88
N LEU A 11 0.50 3.24 12.68
CA LEU A 11 -0.71 3.07 11.88
C LEU A 11 -0.39 2.74 10.42
N SER A 12 0.61 3.41 9.83
CA SER A 12 1.05 3.15 8.45
C SER A 12 1.61 1.73 8.28
N LEU A 13 2.29 1.19 9.30
CA LEU A 13 2.77 -0.19 9.31
C LEU A 13 1.63 -1.21 9.38
N ILE A 14 0.66 -0.97 10.26
CA ILE A 14 -0.52 -1.83 10.38
C ILE A 14 -1.32 -1.83 9.07
N ASP A 15 -1.52 -0.64 8.48
CA ASP A 15 -2.25 -0.47 7.23
C ASP A 15 -1.54 -1.16 6.06
N SER A 16 -0.23 -0.91 5.88
CA SER A 16 0.56 -1.57 4.83
C SER A 16 0.61 -3.09 5.00
N GLY A 17 0.68 -3.59 6.24
CA GLY A 17 0.57 -5.02 6.54
C GLY A 17 -0.80 -5.61 6.18
N ALA A 18 -1.89 -4.90 6.50
CA ALA A 18 -3.24 -5.31 6.14
C ALA A 18 -3.45 -5.32 4.61
N ILE A 19 -2.95 -4.31 3.90
CA ILE A 19 -3.00 -4.26 2.43
C ILE A 19 -2.16 -5.38 1.81
N LEU A 20 -0.98 -5.69 2.34
CA LEU A 20 -0.16 -6.81 1.86
C LEU A 20 -0.90 -8.14 1.99
N PHE A 21 -1.56 -8.38 3.13
CA PHE A 21 -2.38 -9.57 3.32
C PHE A 21 -3.53 -9.63 2.32
N LEU A 22 -4.19 -8.50 2.08
CA LEU A 22 -5.27 -8.38 1.09
C LEU A 22 -4.78 -8.66 -0.34
N LEU A 23 -3.58 -8.20 -0.70
CA LEU A 23 -2.98 -8.46 -2.01
C LEU A 23 -2.61 -9.93 -2.20
N VAL A 24 -2.15 -10.62 -1.14
CA VAL A 24 -1.95 -12.07 -1.18
C VAL A 24 -3.29 -12.78 -1.42
N TYR A 25 -4.36 -12.36 -0.75
CA TYR A 25 -5.71 -12.86 -1.01
C TYR A 25 -6.13 -12.63 -2.49
N PHE A 26 -5.80 -11.48 -3.08
CA PHE A 26 -6.08 -11.21 -4.50
C PHE A 26 -5.31 -12.13 -5.45
N ILE A 27 -4.02 -12.39 -5.19
CA ILE A 27 -3.25 -13.33 -6.01
C ILE A 27 -3.84 -14.73 -5.93
N ILE A 28 -4.17 -15.22 -4.74
CA ILE A 28 -4.74 -16.56 -4.57
C ILE A 28 -6.07 -16.65 -5.32
N THR A 29 -6.97 -15.69 -5.13
CA THR A 29 -8.30 -15.69 -5.77
C THR A 29 -8.20 -15.61 -7.30
N LEU A 30 -7.26 -14.81 -7.83
CA LEU A 30 -7.01 -14.74 -9.27
C LEU A 30 -6.33 -16.00 -9.82
N SER A 31 -5.46 -16.65 -9.03
CA SER A 31 -4.84 -17.92 -9.40
C SER A 31 -5.84 -19.07 -9.40
N ASP A 32 -6.79 -19.08 -8.46
CA ASP A 32 -7.90 -20.03 -8.44
C ASP A 32 -8.82 -19.84 -9.65
N LEU A 33 -9.01 -18.58 -10.08
CA LEU A 33 -9.70 -18.27 -11.32
C LEU A 33 -8.92 -18.72 -12.57
N GLU A 34 -7.59 -18.55 -12.61
CA GLU A 34 -6.75 -19.01 -13.75
C GLU A 34 -6.79 -20.54 -13.92
N CYS A 35 -6.93 -21.27 -12.83
CA CYS A 35 -7.06 -22.73 -12.81
C CYS A 35 -8.50 -23.22 -12.99
N ASP A 36 -9.46 -22.34 -13.31
CA ASP A 36 -10.89 -22.65 -13.47
C ASP A 36 -11.54 -23.28 -12.20
N TYR A 37 -11.01 -23.00 -11.00
CA TYR A 37 -11.58 -23.50 -9.74
C TYR A 37 -12.78 -22.67 -9.22
N LEU A 38 -12.86 -21.39 -9.61
CA LEU A 38 -13.90 -20.44 -9.17
C LEU A 38 -14.69 -19.89 -10.36
N ASN A 39 -15.97 -19.57 -10.12
CA ASN A 39 -16.78 -18.85 -11.10
C ASN A 39 -16.30 -17.38 -11.22
N ALA A 40 -16.17 -16.88 -12.45
CA ALA A 40 -15.69 -15.52 -12.73
C ALA A 40 -16.54 -14.45 -12.05
N GLN A 41 -17.87 -14.64 -12.00
CA GLN A 41 -18.79 -13.68 -11.37
C GLN A 41 -18.57 -13.57 -9.86
N GLU A 42 -18.45 -14.70 -9.15
CA GLU A 42 -18.21 -14.70 -7.70
C GLU A 42 -16.82 -14.14 -7.36
N CYS A 43 -15.82 -14.41 -8.21
CA CYS A 43 -14.48 -13.84 -8.07
C CYS A 43 -14.49 -12.32 -8.21
N CYS A 44 -15.11 -11.80 -9.28
CA CYS A 44 -15.18 -10.35 -9.54
C CYS A 44 -15.93 -9.60 -8.45
N GLU A 45 -17.03 -10.15 -7.92
CA GLU A 45 -17.80 -9.55 -6.83
C GLU A 45 -16.97 -9.45 -5.54
N LYS A 46 -16.31 -10.54 -5.14
CA LYS A 46 -15.41 -10.55 -3.97
C LYS A 46 -14.26 -9.58 -4.15
N LEU A 47 -13.63 -9.59 -5.33
CA LEU A 47 -12.46 -8.76 -5.61
C LEU A 47 -12.81 -7.28 -5.64
N ASN A 48 -13.94 -6.90 -6.25
CA ASN A 48 -14.41 -5.51 -6.28
C ASN A 48 -14.84 -5.01 -4.89
N TYR A 49 -15.47 -5.87 -4.08
CA TYR A 49 -15.82 -5.54 -2.70
C TYR A 49 -14.59 -5.18 -1.87
N TRP A 50 -13.50 -5.95 -2.00
CA TRP A 50 -12.25 -5.71 -1.28
C TRP A 50 -11.37 -4.62 -1.90
N LEU A 51 -11.57 -4.29 -3.18
CA LEU A 51 -10.81 -3.25 -3.88
C LEU A 51 -11.08 -1.86 -3.30
N LEU A 52 -12.33 -1.57 -2.92
CA LEU A 52 -12.71 -0.30 -2.31
C LEU A 52 -12.01 -0.05 -0.96
N PRO A 53 -12.03 -0.98 0.01
CA PRO A 53 -11.24 -0.89 1.23
C PRO A 53 -9.76 -0.63 0.97
N LYS A 54 -9.15 -1.32 0.00
CA LYS A 54 -7.74 -1.09 -0.37
C LYS A 54 -7.48 0.36 -0.77
N TYR A 55 -8.35 0.92 -1.63
CA TYR A 55 -8.22 2.28 -2.13
C TYR A 55 -8.38 3.31 -1.01
N ILE A 56 -9.39 3.13 -0.16
CA ILE A 56 -9.67 4.01 0.97
C ILE A 56 -8.51 3.99 1.97
N ALA A 57 -8.01 2.81 2.33
CA ALA A 57 -6.89 2.61 3.24
C ALA A 57 -5.62 3.35 2.76
N HIS A 58 -5.23 3.12 1.50
CA HIS A 58 -4.05 3.77 0.93
C HIS A 58 -4.20 5.29 0.82
N SER A 59 -5.38 5.77 0.43
CA SER A 59 -5.67 7.21 0.35
C SER A 59 -5.66 7.87 1.72
N PHE A 60 -6.17 7.18 2.74
CA PHE A 60 -6.20 7.65 4.13
C PHE A 60 -4.79 7.83 4.71
N ILE A 61 -3.90 6.86 4.53
CA ILE A 61 -2.50 6.99 4.96
C ILE A 61 -1.77 8.10 4.20
N THR A 62 -1.99 8.20 2.89
CA THR A 62 -1.39 9.26 2.05
C THR A 62 -1.83 10.65 2.51
N PHE A 63 -3.10 10.82 2.87
CA PHE A 63 -3.62 12.06 3.44
C PHE A 63 -3.04 12.36 4.83
N LEU A 64 -2.93 11.36 5.70
CA LEU A 64 -2.31 11.51 7.02
C LEU A 64 -0.83 11.92 6.95
N LEU A 65 -0.08 11.37 6.01
CA LEU A 65 1.32 11.74 5.72
C LEU A 65 1.43 13.20 5.27
N LEU A 66 0.48 13.67 4.45
CA LEU A 66 0.40 15.06 4.01
C LEU A 66 0.16 16.02 5.20
N LEU A 67 -0.78 15.68 6.09
CA LEU A 67 -1.08 16.49 7.28
C LEU A 67 0.11 16.62 8.24
N HIS A 68 0.95 15.59 8.33
CA HIS A 68 2.16 15.61 9.18
C HIS A 68 3.37 16.28 8.51
N GLY A 69 3.26 16.74 7.26
CA GLY A 69 4.33 17.44 6.55
C GLY A 69 5.48 16.54 6.07
N GLN A 70 5.27 15.22 6.01
CA GLN A 70 6.27 14.25 5.55
C GLN A 70 6.33 14.23 4.00
N LEU A 71 6.80 15.34 3.41
CA LEU A 71 6.75 15.59 1.96
C LEU A 71 7.48 14.52 1.14
N ILE A 72 8.60 13.98 1.64
CA ILE A 72 9.39 12.97 0.93
C ILE A 72 8.60 11.66 0.77
N LEU A 73 7.97 11.18 1.85
CA LEU A 73 7.17 9.95 1.85
C LEU A 73 5.86 10.14 1.06
N PHE A 74 5.27 11.33 1.12
CA PHE A 74 4.13 11.68 0.30
C PHE A 74 4.48 11.64 -1.20
N LEU A 75 5.62 12.23 -1.59
CA LEU A 75 6.07 12.23 -2.99
C LEU A 75 6.35 10.82 -3.50
N LEU A 76 6.83 9.93 -2.64
CA LEU A 76 7.07 8.53 -2.99
C LEU A 76 5.75 7.75 -3.16
N ASN A 77 4.68 8.11 -2.43
CA ASN A 77 3.35 7.50 -2.56
C ASN A 77 2.52 8.04 -3.74
N LEU A 78 2.85 9.23 -4.22
CA LEU A 78 2.15 9.91 -5.31
C LEU A 78 2.03 9.09 -6.61
N PRO A 79 3.09 8.40 -7.11
CA PRO A 79 2.99 7.57 -8.31
C PRO A 79 1.92 6.49 -8.20
N MET A 80 1.82 5.85 -7.02
CA MET A 80 0.82 4.83 -6.77
C MET A 80 -0.58 5.41 -6.65
N PHE A 81 -0.73 6.55 -5.96
CA PHE A 81 -2.00 7.24 -5.88
C PHE A 81 -2.51 7.69 -7.27
N ILE A 82 -1.62 8.22 -8.12
CA ILE A 82 -1.93 8.59 -9.50
C ILE A 82 -2.36 7.37 -10.31
N TRP A 83 -1.62 6.26 -10.20
CA TRP A 83 -1.94 5.03 -10.90
C TRP A 83 -3.31 4.49 -10.50
N LEU A 84 -3.59 4.43 -9.20
CA LEU A 84 -4.88 3.97 -8.65
C LEU A 84 -6.03 4.89 -9.08
N SER A 85 -5.79 6.20 -9.09
CA SER A 85 -6.77 7.19 -9.55
C SER A 85 -7.05 7.04 -11.05
N PHE A 86 -6.00 6.88 -11.86
CA PHE A 86 -6.12 6.68 -13.30
C PHE A 86 -6.88 5.39 -13.63
N GLU A 87 -6.60 4.30 -12.91
CA GLU A 87 -7.32 3.04 -13.01
C GLU A 87 -8.81 3.22 -12.70
N TYR A 88 -9.14 4.00 -11.66
CA TYR A 88 -10.53 4.31 -11.29
C TYR A 88 -11.26 5.20 -12.32
N PHE A 89 -10.60 6.21 -12.89
CA PHE A 89 -11.21 7.11 -13.87
C PHE A 89 -11.37 6.48 -15.26
N THR A 90 -10.55 5.48 -15.59
CA THR A 90 -10.58 4.81 -16.90
C THR A 90 -11.61 3.68 -16.97
N ILE A 91 -12.36 3.42 -15.88
CA ILE A 91 -13.41 2.39 -15.88
C ILE A 91 -14.55 2.82 -16.83
N PRO A 92 -14.87 2.04 -17.87
CA PRO A 92 -15.98 2.35 -18.75
C PRO A 92 -17.31 2.26 -18.00
N GLN A 93 -18.20 3.25 -18.21
CA GLN A 93 -19.43 3.48 -17.43
C GLN A 93 -20.53 2.38 -17.53
N GLY A 94 -20.23 1.22 -18.12
CA GLY A 94 -21.13 0.06 -18.19
C GLY A 94 -20.60 -1.19 -17.49
N ASN A 95 -19.43 -1.10 -16.84
CA ASN A 95 -18.77 -2.23 -16.20
C ASN A 95 -19.20 -2.38 -14.73
N PHE A 96 -19.32 -3.61 -14.24
CA PHE A 96 -19.73 -3.92 -12.85
C PHE A 96 -18.65 -3.58 -11.79
N GLY A 97 -17.51 -3.05 -12.21
CA GLY A 97 -16.40 -2.62 -11.37
C GLY A 97 -15.10 -2.56 -12.17
N VAL A 98 -13.96 -2.56 -11.47
CA VAL A 98 -12.63 -2.70 -12.10
C VAL A 98 -12.44 -4.10 -12.70
N TYR A 99 -13.14 -5.10 -12.16
CA TYR A 99 -13.12 -6.47 -12.64
C TYR A 99 -14.49 -6.83 -13.25
N ASP A 100 -14.53 -7.02 -14.57
CA ASP A 100 -15.72 -7.49 -15.29
C ASP A 100 -15.67 -9.02 -15.46
N PRO A 101 -16.70 -9.78 -15.08
CA PRO A 101 -16.77 -11.21 -15.39
C PRO A 101 -16.72 -11.52 -16.90
N VAL A 102 -17.16 -10.60 -17.78
CA VAL A 102 -17.13 -10.82 -19.23
C VAL A 102 -15.72 -10.63 -19.80
N GLU A 103 -14.97 -9.67 -19.27
CA GLU A 103 -13.62 -9.34 -19.76
C GLU A 103 -12.54 -10.28 -19.18
N ILE A 104 -12.77 -10.80 -17.97
CA ILE A 104 -11.77 -11.61 -17.26
C ILE A 104 -11.57 -12.99 -17.86
N TYR A 105 -12.51 -13.54 -18.64
CA TYR A 105 -12.31 -14.85 -19.28
C TYR A 105 -11.27 -14.83 -20.41
N ASN A 106 -10.95 -13.64 -20.93
CA ASN A 106 -9.88 -13.50 -21.89
C ASN A 106 -8.54 -13.76 -21.19
N ARG A 107 -7.91 -14.92 -21.45
CA ARG A 107 -6.65 -15.35 -20.80
C ARG A 107 -5.53 -14.30 -20.79
N GLY A 108 -5.54 -13.36 -21.74
CA GLY A 108 -4.62 -12.22 -21.76
C GLY A 108 -4.84 -11.21 -20.63
N GLN A 109 -6.09 -10.96 -20.24
CA GLN A 109 -6.45 -10.01 -19.18
C GLN A 109 -6.18 -10.57 -17.79
N ILE A 110 -6.43 -11.86 -17.53
CA ILE A 110 -6.09 -12.51 -16.23
C ILE A 110 -4.61 -12.33 -15.91
N LYS A 111 -3.73 -12.64 -16.88
CA LYS A 111 -2.27 -12.49 -16.69
C LYS A 111 -1.85 -11.04 -16.49
N LYS A 112 -2.55 -10.09 -17.11
CA LYS A 112 -2.33 -8.66 -16.89
C LYS A 112 -2.70 -8.27 -15.46
N HIS A 113 -3.89 -8.63 -14.98
CA HIS A 113 -4.32 -8.37 -13.61
C HIS A 113 -3.41 -9.02 -12.56
N LEU A 114 -3.00 -10.28 -12.78
CA LEU A 114 -2.03 -10.96 -11.91
C LEU A 114 -0.69 -10.22 -11.86
N ARG A 115 -0.19 -9.75 -13.01
CA ARG A 115 1.05 -8.96 -13.07
C ARG A 115 0.89 -7.63 -12.34
N ASP A 116 -0.23 -6.95 -12.49
CA ASP A 116 -0.50 -5.67 -11.84
C ASP A 116 -0.59 -5.85 -10.30
N VAL A 117 -1.25 -6.92 -9.83
CA VAL A 117 -1.25 -7.30 -8.40
C VAL A 117 0.15 -7.63 -7.89
N MET A 118 0.97 -8.33 -8.67
CA MET A 118 2.36 -8.63 -8.30
C MET A 118 3.22 -7.36 -8.17
N ILE A 119 3.03 -6.38 -9.06
CA ILE A 119 3.69 -5.07 -8.97
C ILE A 119 3.24 -4.36 -7.68
N TYR A 120 1.94 -4.39 -7.35
CA TYR A 120 1.45 -3.83 -6.11
C TYR A 120 2.09 -4.49 -4.89
N ILE A 121 2.19 -5.82 -4.83
CA ILE A 121 2.87 -6.49 -3.71
C ILE A 121 4.31 -6.01 -3.57
N GLY A 122 5.07 -5.95 -4.66
CA GLY A 122 6.46 -5.46 -4.63
C GLY A 122 6.57 -4.03 -4.08
N TYR A 123 5.66 -3.15 -4.52
CA TYR A 123 5.57 -1.79 -4.02
C TYR A 123 5.25 -1.73 -2.52
N TYR A 124 4.17 -2.37 -2.08
CA TYR A 124 3.74 -2.32 -0.68
C TYR A 124 4.74 -2.99 0.26
N LEU A 125 5.46 -4.02 -0.22
CA LEU A 125 6.52 -4.68 0.54
C LEU A 125 7.72 -3.75 0.75
N LEU A 126 8.15 -3.05 -0.30
CA LEU A 126 9.24 -2.07 -0.20
C LEU A 126 8.86 -0.92 0.75
N PHE A 127 7.64 -0.41 0.64
CA PHE A 127 7.12 0.63 1.52
C PHE A 127 6.97 0.18 2.97
N PHE A 128 6.60 -1.08 3.20
CA PHE A 128 6.55 -1.65 4.55
C PHE A 128 7.91 -1.53 5.25
N PHE A 129 9.02 -1.86 4.57
CA PHE A 129 10.36 -1.69 5.13
C PHE A 129 10.75 -0.23 5.35
N ILE A 130 10.35 0.68 4.45
CA ILE A 130 10.58 2.12 4.63
C ILE A 130 9.83 2.64 5.86
N TYR A 131 8.54 2.30 6.01
CA TYR A 131 7.76 2.70 7.19
C TYR A 131 8.30 2.08 8.47
N LEU A 132 8.83 0.85 8.40
CA LEU A 132 9.48 0.19 9.54
C LEU A 132 10.74 0.95 9.96
N TYR A 133 11.57 1.36 9.01
CA TYR A 133 12.75 2.19 9.28
C TYR A 133 12.37 3.54 9.89
N CYS A 134 11.39 4.25 9.32
CA CYS A 134 10.90 5.51 9.86
C CYS A 134 10.30 5.37 11.27
N PHE A 135 9.59 4.27 11.53
CA PHE A 135 9.05 3.96 12.85
C PHE A 135 10.16 3.75 13.89
N ILE A 136 11.20 2.99 13.56
CA ILE A 136 12.35 2.78 14.46
C ILE A 136 13.08 4.10 14.75
N LEU A 137 13.29 4.94 13.73
CA LEU A 137 13.89 6.26 13.93
C LEU A 137 13.02 7.17 14.82
N ALA A 138 11.70 7.14 14.64
CA ALA A 138 10.77 7.90 15.47
C ALA A 138 10.78 7.42 16.93
N LEU A 139 10.92 6.11 17.16
CA LEU A 139 11.10 5.54 18.51
C LEU A 139 12.43 5.97 19.12
N LEU A 140 13.54 5.85 18.39
CA LEU A 140 14.87 6.19 18.90
C LEU A 140 14.98 7.68 19.27
N LYS A 141 14.31 8.56 18.52
CA LYS A 141 14.21 10.00 18.83
C LYS A 141 13.41 10.28 20.11
N GLY A 142 12.55 9.35 20.54
CA GLY A 142 11.79 9.41 21.78
C GLY A 142 12.57 8.95 23.02
N ASP A 143 13.69 8.25 22.86
CA ASP A 143 14.52 7.78 23.97
C ASP A 143 15.54 8.87 24.39
N PRO A 144 15.51 9.38 25.64
CA PRO A 144 16.41 10.44 26.11
C PRO A 144 17.87 9.98 26.38
N ILE A 145 18.33 8.85 25.82
CA ILE A 145 19.63 8.23 26.15
C ILE A 145 20.80 8.83 25.33
N GLN A 146 20.57 9.61 24.28
CA GLN A 146 21.65 10.36 23.61
C GLN A 146 21.73 11.79 24.14
N ARG A 147 22.34 11.96 25.32
CA ARG A 147 22.70 13.28 25.87
C ARG A 147 24.21 13.48 26.06
N GLY A 148 25.07 12.77 25.33
CA GLY A 148 26.52 12.99 25.52
C GLY A 148 27.49 12.17 24.69
N SER A 149 27.43 12.24 23.36
CA SER A 149 28.54 11.71 22.55
C SER A 149 28.82 12.41 21.22
N GLU A 150 28.30 13.63 20.99
CA GLU A 150 28.69 14.41 19.78
C GLU A 150 29.31 15.78 20.09
N ASP A 151 29.23 16.27 21.33
CA ASP A 151 29.79 17.59 21.70
C ASP A 151 31.28 17.56 22.15
N HIS A 152 31.93 16.39 22.21
CA HIS A 152 33.29 16.27 22.75
C HIS A 152 34.41 16.03 21.72
N ILE A 153 34.10 15.84 20.44
CA ILE A 153 35.17 15.60 19.42
C ILE A 153 35.72 16.92 18.84
N VAL A 154 35.11 18.07 19.11
CA VAL A 154 35.56 19.37 18.55
C VAL A 154 36.46 20.17 19.49
N THR A 155 36.67 19.74 20.74
CA THR A 155 37.42 20.53 21.76
C THR A 155 38.70 19.92 22.32
N GLU A 156 39.20 18.79 21.81
CA GLU A 156 40.58 18.38 22.12
C GLU A 156 41.38 18.00 20.88
N ILE A 157 42.32 18.91 20.59
CA ILE A 157 43.59 18.77 19.84
C ILE A 157 43.51 18.97 18.32
#